data_AF-C4V7V0-F1
#
_entry.id   AF-C4V7V0-F1
#
_cell.length_a   1.000
_cell.length_b   1.000
_cell.length_c   1.000
_cell.angle_alpha   90.00
_cell.angle_beta   90.00
_cell.angle_gamma   90.00
#
_symmetry.space_group_name_H-M   'P 1'
#
loop_
_entity.id
_entity.type
_entity.pdbx_description
1 polymer ?
#
loop_
_entity_poly.entity_id
_entity_poly.type
_entity_poly.pdbx_seq_one_letter_code
_entity_poly.pdbx_strand_id
1 'polypeptide(L)'
;MKSIQISQLKEEGFSCIDLIEGTLSLSKTDMNLTLNEIKEMLADVEGLREALFFKQEKLSGQLRAVKDKINENQILDLHKQLKSLKLDSLGETKIVLQRNKEIFELKLLNRVLRYTIEVEKDNYNVLTALIKSEDKDDWNFLCFYLKNTLEFFSGERKEHLLKISKDIQDKLLSVFEESKKINNKTMMKSAITALDELDNNHTLLQTYIYDMEIFQKNIQ
;
A
#
# COMPACT_ATOMS: atom_id res chain seq x y z
N MET A 1 -51.97 1.51 -35.71
CA MET A 1 -51.36 0.51 -34.83
C MET A 1 -50.09 1.08 -34.19
N LYS A 2 -49.79 0.81 -32.91
CA LYS A 2 -48.50 1.18 -32.28
C LYS A 2 -47.53 0.02 -32.52
N SER A 3 -46.35 0.27 -33.10
CA SER A 3 -45.35 -0.80 -33.31
C SER A 3 -44.82 -1.31 -31.97
N ILE A 4 -44.66 -2.62 -31.82
CA ILE A 4 -44.11 -3.22 -30.59
C ILE A 4 -42.63 -2.86 -30.48
N GLN A 5 -42.22 -2.23 -29.38
CA GLN A 5 -40.82 -1.84 -29.15
C GLN A 5 -40.17 -2.72 -28.07
N ILE A 6 -38.91 -3.10 -28.29
CA ILE A 6 -38.11 -3.92 -27.35
C ILE A 6 -37.99 -3.28 -25.94
N SER A 7 -38.10 -1.96 -25.84
CA SER A 7 -38.12 -1.22 -24.57
C SER A 7 -39.27 -1.63 -23.65
N GLN A 8 -40.44 -1.97 -24.22
CA GLN A 8 -41.65 -2.35 -23.46
C GLN A 8 -41.49 -3.73 -22.78
N LEU A 9 -40.63 -4.60 -23.33
CA LEU A 9 -40.33 -5.92 -22.77
C LEU A 9 -39.39 -5.86 -21.55
N LYS A 10 -38.83 -4.68 -21.24
CA LYS A 10 -37.83 -4.50 -20.17
C LYS A 10 -38.40 -3.89 -18.89
N GLU A 11 -39.67 -3.51 -18.88
CA GLU A 11 -40.32 -2.92 -17.71
C GLU A 11 -40.61 -3.99 -16.65
N GLU A 12 -40.33 -3.68 -15.38
CA GLU A 12 -40.71 -4.54 -14.25
C GLU A 12 -42.25 -4.57 -14.15
N GLY A 13 -42.85 -5.72 -14.46
CA GLY A 13 -44.31 -5.89 -14.50
C GLY A 13 -44.91 -6.14 -15.89
N PHE A 14 -44.08 -6.43 -16.90
CA PHE A 14 -44.54 -6.77 -18.26
C PHE A 14 -45.63 -7.85 -18.28
N SER A 15 -46.79 -7.52 -18.87
CA SER A 15 -47.91 -8.42 -19.12
C SER A 15 -48.14 -8.54 -20.63
N CYS A 16 -48.12 -9.78 -21.14
CA CYS A 16 -48.46 -10.04 -22.55
C CYS A 16 -49.88 -9.61 -22.90
N ILE A 17 -50.80 -9.65 -21.93
CA ILE A 17 -52.21 -9.30 -22.13
C ILE A 17 -52.33 -7.80 -22.39
N ASP A 18 -51.65 -6.98 -21.59
CA ASP A 18 -51.67 -5.52 -21.70
C ASP A 18 -51.05 -5.04 -23.03
N LEU A 19 -50.05 -5.77 -23.53
CA LEU A 19 -49.44 -5.51 -24.84
C LEU A 19 -50.45 -5.79 -25.97
N ILE A 20 -51.12 -6.95 -25.94
CA ILE A 20 -52.13 -7.38 -26.91
C ILE A 20 -53.30 -6.39 -26.92
N GLU A 21 -53.81 -6.03 -25.75
CA GLU A 21 -54.93 -5.08 -25.59
C GLU A 21 -54.54 -3.66 -26.00
N GLY A 22 -53.27 -3.27 -25.82
CA GLY A 22 -52.74 -1.96 -26.22
C GLY A 22 -52.40 -1.81 -27.72
N THR A 23 -52.29 -2.91 -28.46
CA THR A 23 -51.88 -2.91 -29.88
C THR A 23 -52.98 -3.33 -30.85
N LEU A 24 -53.91 -4.20 -30.46
CA LEU A 24 -55.00 -4.66 -31.32
C LEU A 24 -56.26 -3.81 -31.13
N SER A 25 -56.83 -3.31 -32.23
CA SER A 25 -58.09 -2.57 -32.22
C SER A 25 -59.19 -3.41 -32.85
N LEU A 26 -59.81 -4.27 -32.04
CA LEU A 26 -60.85 -5.21 -32.51
C LEU A 26 -62.10 -4.46 -33.00
N SER A 27 -62.30 -4.43 -34.31
CA SER A 27 -63.51 -3.87 -34.94
C SER A 27 -64.58 -4.95 -35.09
N LYS A 28 -65.76 -4.75 -34.51
CA LYS A 28 -66.89 -5.69 -34.66
C LYS A 28 -67.55 -5.65 -36.05
N THR A 29 -67.31 -4.60 -36.82
CA THR A 29 -67.96 -4.33 -38.10
C THR A 29 -67.12 -4.73 -39.32
N ASP A 30 -65.81 -4.92 -39.16
CA ASP A 30 -64.91 -5.31 -40.26
C ASP A 30 -63.90 -6.37 -39.80
N MET A 31 -64.25 -7.63 -40.01
CA MET A 31 -63.40 -8.77 -39.66
C MET A 31 -62.11 -8.85 -40.49
N ASN A 32 -62.08 -8.30 -41.71
CA ASN A 32 -60.89 -8.35 -42.55
C ASN A 32 -59.81 -7.40 -42.03
N LEU A 33 -60.21 -6.23 -41.52
CA LEU A 33 -59.30 -5.31 -40.82
C LEU A 33 -58.68 -5.98 -39.60
N THR A 34 -59.50 -6.61 -38.74
CA THR A 34 -58.99 -7.34 -37.56
C THR A 34 -58.05 -8.49 -37.93
N LEU A 35 -58.34 -9.23 -39.00
CA LEU A 35 -57.48 -10.32 -39.47
C LEU A 35 -56.12 -9.82 -39.99
N ASN A 36 -56.08 -8.66 -40.63
CA ASN A 36 -54.83 -8.03 -41.07
C ASN A 36 -54.01 -7.50 -39.90
N GLU A 37 -54.64 -6.85 -38.91
CA GLU A 37 -53.94 -6.39 -37.70
C GLU A 37 -53.33 -7.57 -36.92
N ILE A 38 -54.03 -8.70 -36.81
CA ILE A 38 -53.50 -9.91 -36.16
C ILE A 38 -52.28 -10.46 -36.93
N LYS A 39 -52.33 -10.44 -38.27
CA LYS A 39 -51.19 -10.89 -39.11
C LYS A 39 -49.99 -9.96 -38.96
N GLU A 40 -50.20 -8.66 -38.92
CA GLU A 40 -49.12 -7.68 -38.69
C GLU A 40 -48.52 -7.82 -37.30
N MET A 41 -49.33 -8.02 -36.26
CA MET A 41 -48.85 -8.29 -34.91
C MET A 41 -48.03 -9.59 -34.83
N LEU A 42 -48.49 -10.65 -35.50
CA LEU A 42 -47.74 -11.90 -35.60
C LEU A 42 -46.37 -11.69 -36.25
N ALA A 43 -46.31 -10.92 -37.34
CA ALA A 43 -45.06 -10.61 -38.02
C ALA A 43 -44.10 -9.81 -37.12
N ASP A 44 -44.61 -8.83 -36.35
CA ASP A 44 -43.81 -8.06 -35.39
C ASP A 44 -43.26 -8.95 -34.26
N VAL A 45 -44.09 -9.87 -33.74
CA VAL A 45 -43.67 -10.83 -32.70
C VAL A 45 -42.63 -11.81 -33.24
N GLU A 46 -42.77 -12.28 -34.48
CA GLU A 46 -41.78 -13.14 -35.13
C GLU A 46 -40.44 -12.40 -35.35
N GLY A 47 -40.49 -11.14 -35.80
CA GLY A 47 -39.30 -10.29 -35.94
C GLY A 47 -38.59 -10.05 -34.62
N LEU A 48 -39.34 -9.84 -33.53
CA LEU A 48 -38.78 -9.72 -32.18
C LEU A 48 -38.15 -11.03 -31.70
N ARG A 49 -38.77 -12.18 -31.99
CA ARG A 49 -38.21 -13.49 -31.67
C ARG A 49 -36.87 -13.69 -32.35
N GLU A 50 -36.77 -13.38 -33.64
CA GLU A 50 -35.52 -13.47 -34.40
C GLU A 50 -34.44 -12.54 -33.84
N ALA A 51 -34.78 -11.28 -33.56
CA ALA A 51 -33.86 -10.32 -32.96
C ALA A 51 -33.32 -10.78 -31.59
N LEU A 52 -34.16 -11.43 -30.78
CA LEU A 52 -33.76 -12.02 -29.49
C LEU A 52 -32.82 -13.22 -29.69
N PHE A 53 -33.10 -14.10 -30.64
CA PHE A 53 -32.20 -15.22 -30.99
C PHE A 53 -30.81 -14.72 -31.41
N PHE A 54 -30.74 -13.74 -32.31
CA PHE A 54 -29.46 -13.14 -32.73
C PHE A 54 -28.69 -12.53 -31.55
N LYS A 55 -29.40 -11.87 -30.62
CA LYS A 55 -28.76 -11.27 -29.45
C LYS A 55 -28.25 -12.32 -28.46
N GLN A 56 -29.01 -13.41 -28.27
CA GLN A 56 -28.59 -14.55 -27.45
C GLN A 56 -27.34 -15.23 -28.02
N GLU A 57 -27.31 -15.46 -29.34
CA GLU A 57 -26.17 -16.07 -30.01
C GLU A 57 -24.93 -15.18 -29.91
N LYS A 58 -25.07 -13.86 -30.14
CA LYS A 58 -23.99 -12.88 -29.98
C LYS A 58 -23.42 -12.86 -28.56
N LEU A 59 -24.29 -12.87 -27.54
CA LEU A 59 -23.88 -12.94 -26.13
C LEU A 59 -23.16 -14.25 -25.82
N SER A 60 -23.65 -15.38 -26.35
CA SER A 60 -23.01 -16.69 -26.17
C SER A 60 -21.62 -16.75 -26.81
N GLY A 61 -21.44 -16.15 -27.99
CA GLY A 61 -20.15 -16.02 -28.65
C GLY A 61 -19.18 -15.13 -27.88
N GLN A 62 -19.67 -14.01 -27.32
CA GLN A 62 -18.88 -13.15 -26.44
C GLN A 62 -18.47 -13.87 -25.15
N LEU A 63 -19.36 -14.66 -24.55
CA LEU A 63 -19.08 -15.45 -23.35
C LEU A 63 -18.03 -16.53 -23.62
N ARG A 64 -18.11 -17.21 -24.77
CA ARG A 64 -17.07 -18.15 -25.24
C ARG A 64 -15.73 -17.43 -25.46
N ALA A 65 -15.72 -16.30 -26.16
CA ALA A 65 -14.50 -15.53 -26.39
C ALA A 65 -13.86 -14.99 -25.09
N VAL A 66 -14.65 -14.61 -24.09
CA VAL A 66 -14.15 -14.23 -22.75
C VAL A 66 -13.59 -15.45 -22.03
N LYS A 67 -14.28 -16.60 -22.09
CA LYS A 67 -13.81 -17.86 -21.50
C LYS A 67 -12.51 -18.35 -22.14
N ASP A 68 -12.36 -18.19 -23.46
CA ASP A 68 -11.13 -18.53 -24.20
C ASP A 68 -10.00 -17.51 -23.94
N LYS A 69 -10.32 -16.23 -23.65
CA LYS A 69 -9.33 -15.21 -23.25
C LYS A 69 -8.84 -15.37 -21.81
N ILE A 70 -9.65 -15.94 -20.93
CA ILE A 70 -9.17 -16.43 -19.63
C ILE A 70 -8.33 -17.66 -19.94
N ASN A 71 -7.03 -17.45 -20.17
CA ASN A 71 -6.06 -18.51 -20.44
C ASN A 71 -5.86 -19.37 -19.19
N GLU A 72 -6.85 -20.18 -18.85
CA GLU A 72 -6.82 -21.18 -17.79
C GLU A 72 -5.60 -22.11 -18.00
N ASN A 73 -5.25 -22.37 -19.27
CA ASN A 73 -4.05 -23.08 -19.67
C ASN A 73 -2.74 -22.35 -19.32
N GLN A 74 -2.67 -21.01 -19.44
CA GLN A 74 -1.48 -20.26 -19.00
C GLN A 74 -1.38 -20.21 -17.49
N ILE A 75 -2.50 -20.11 -16.78
CA ILE A 75 -2.53 -20.16 -15.32
C ILE A 75 -2.08 -21.55 -14.84
N LEU A 76 -2.56 -22.63 -15.46
CA LEU A 76 -2.15 -24.00 -15.15
C LEU A 76 -0.67 -24.25 -15.48
N ASP A 77 -0.17 -23.72 -16.60
CA ASP A 77 1.24 -23.83 -16.97
C ASP A 77 2.13 -23.06 -16.00
N LEU A 78 1.78 -21.81 -15.66
CA LEU A 78 2.47 -21.04 -14.62
C LEU A 78 2.44 -21.75 -13.27
N HIS A 79 1.30 -22.35 -12.89
CA HIS A 79 1.17 -23.09 -11.64
C HIS A 79 2.03 -24.37 -11.63
N LYS A 80 2.17 -25.03 -12.78
CA LYS A 80 3.05 -26.18 -12.96
C LYS A 80 4.53 -25.78 -12.91
N GLN A 81 4.89 -24.66 -13.53
CA GLN A 81 6.23 -24.06 -13.43
C GLN A 81 6.56 -23.69 -11.97
N LEU A 82 5.61 -23.08 -11.26
CA LEU A 82 5.76 -22.67 -9.86
C LEU A 82 5.91 -23.87 -8.92
N LYS A 83 5.18 -24.98 -9.16
CA LYS A 83 5.37 -26.24 -8.41
C LYS A 83 6.67 -26.97 -8.76
N SER A 84 7.20 -26.76 -9.96
CA SER A 84 8.47 -27.38 -10.40
C SER A 84 9.71 -26.65 -9.87
N LEU A 85 9.56 -25.40 -9.41
CA LEU A 85 10.58 -24.69 -8.65
C LEU A 85 10.78 -25.40 -7.31
N LYS A 86 11.74 -26.32 -7.28
CA LYS A 86 12.38 -26.74 -6.04
C LYS A 86 13.17 -25.54 -5.53
N LEU A 87 12.53 -24.75 -4.66
CA LEU A 87 13.27 -23.93 -3.71
C LEU A 87 14.04 -24.94 -2.86
N ASP A 88 15.30 -25.20 -3.21
CA ASP A 88 16.21 -25.95 -2.35
C ASP A 88 16.06 -25.36 -0.95
N SER A 89 15.75 -26.23 0.02
CA SER A 89 15.42 -25.79 1.38
C SER A 89 16.47 -24.78 1.81
N LEU A 90 16.04 -23.63 2.34
CA LEU A 90 16.90 -22.60 2.91
C LEU A 90 17.92 -23.13 3.95
N GLY A 91 17.81 -24.41 4.35
CA GLY A 91 18.93 -25.27 4.75
C GLY A 91 19.85 -24.63 5.79
N GLU A 92 21.15 -24.80 5.59
CA GLU A 92 22.20 -24.22 6.42
C GLU A 92 22.24 -22.68 6.33
N THR A 93 21.71 -22.07 5.26
CA THR A 93 21.69 -20.61 5.08
C THR A 93 20.85 -19.93 6.16
N LYS A 94 19.74 -20.53 6.60
CA LYS A 94 18.95 -20.00 7.73
C LYS A 94 19.75 -20.02 9.03
N ILE A 95 20.52 -21.08 9.26
CA ILE A 95 21.39 -21.22 10.44
C ILE A 95 22.52 -20.19 10.38
N VAL A 96 23.14 -20.00 9.22
CA VAL A 96 24.19 -18.99 8.99
C VAL A 96 23.65 -17.58 9.23
N LEU A 97 22.47 -17.25 8.72
CA LEU A 97 21.83 -15.94 8.96
C LEU A 97 21.55 -15.71 10.45
N GLN A 98 21.07 -16.74 11.15
CA GLN A 98 20.83 -16.65 12.59
C GLN A 98 22.14 -16.46 13.38
N ARG A 99 23.18 -17.22 13.05
CA ARG A 99 24.52 -17.04 13.66
C ARG A 99 25.11 -15.67 13.38
N ASN A 100 24.93 -15.14 12.17
CA ASN A 100 25.38 -13.79 11.83
C ASN A 100 24.65 -12.72 12.66
N LYS A 101 23.35 -12.91 12.92
CA LYS A 101 22.58 -12.04 13.82
C LYS A 101 23.12 -12.11 15.25
N GLU A 102 23.35 -13.31 15.77
CA GLU A 102 23.95 -13.51 17.11
C GLU A 102 25.33 -12.84 17.22
N ILE A 103 26.19 -13.00 16.20
CA ILE A 103 27.51 -12.35 16.16
C ILE A 103 27.38 -10.82 16.17
N PHE A 104 26.41 -10.28 15.42
CA PHE A 104 26.15 -8.85 15.41
C PHE A 104 25.72 -8.34 16.79
N GLU A 105 24.79 -9.03 17.45
CA GLU A 105 24.33 -8.71 18.80
C GLU A 105 25.48 -8.77 19.82
N LEU A 106 26.34 -9.78 19.73
CA LEU A 106 27.54 -9.91 20.59
C LEU A 106 28.54 -8.78 20.36
N LYS A 107 28.76 -8.35 19.11
CA LYS A 107 29.62 -7.20 18.80
C LYS A 107 29.05 -5.91 19.38
N LEU A 108 27.73 -5.71 19.27
CA LEU A 108 27.06 -4.56 19.85
C LEU A 108 27.19 -4.55 21.38
N LEU A 109 26.91 -5.68 22.05
CA LEU A 109 27.07 -5.83 23.49
C LEU A 109 28.51 -5.55 23.94
N ASN A 110 29.51 -6.09 23.23
CA ASN A 110 30.92 -5.84 23.51
C ASN A 110 31.24 -4.35 23.41
N ARG A 111 30.71 -3.66 22.39
CA ARG A 111 30.87 -2.22 22.22
C ARG A 111 30.23 -1.46 23.37
N VAL A 112 28.99 -1.76 23.75
CA VAL A 112 28.31 -1.14 24.92
C VAL A 112 29.16 -1.29 26.17
N LEU A 113 29.59 -2.52 26.49
CA LEU A 113 30.39 -2.81 27.68
C LEU A 113 31.69 -2.01 27.73
N ARG A 114 32.42 -1.90 26.61
CA ARG A 114 33.65 -1.09 26.54
C ARG A 114 33.39 0.37 26.88
N TYR A 115 32.32 0.95 26.33
CA TYR A 115 32.00 2.35 26.58
C TYR A 115 31.48 2.57 28.00
N THR A 116 30.69 1.64 28.55
CA THR A 116 30.28 1.66 29.96
C THR A 116 31.48 1.63 30.90
N ILE A 117 32.48 0.79 30.63
CA ILE A 117 33.73 0.74 31.42
C ILE A 117 34.48 2.07 31.40
N GLU A 118 34.53 2.75 30.25
CA GLU A 118 35.19 4.05 30.15
C GLU A 118 34.39 5.15 30.86
N VAL A 119 33.06 5.11 30.79
CA VAL A 119 32.18 6.03 31.55
C VAL A 119 32.33 5.80 33.06
N GLU A 120 32.45 4.55 33.52
CA GLU A 120 32.69 4.23 34.93
C GLU A 120 34.04 4.78 35.45
N LYS A 121 35.02 4.96 34.56
CA LYS A 121 36.30 5.62 34.85
C LYS A 121 36.23 7.14 34.69
N ASP A 122 35.04 7.70 34.51
CA ASP A 122 34.79 9.11 34.24
C ASP A 122 35.50 9.64 32.97
N ASN A 123 35.80 8.73 32.02
CA ASN A 123 36.39 9.05 30.73
C ASN A 123 35.28 9.21 29.67
N TYR A 124 34.68 10.40 29.60
CA TYR A 124 33.64 10.72 28.63
C TYR A 124 34.16 11.04 27.22
N ASN A 125 35.49 11.13 27.04
CA ASN A 125 36.09 11.49 25.75
C ASN A 125 35.76 10.50 24.64
N VAL A 126 35.53 9.23 25.00
CA VAL A 126 35.14 8.21 24.03
C VAL A 126 33.75 8.47 23.44
N LEU A 127 32.82 9.01 24.23
CA LEU A 127 31.47 9.37 23.77
C LEU A 127 31.50 10.69 22.98
N THR A 128 32.28 11.67 23.42
CA THR A 128 32.41 12.94 22.68
C THR A 128 33.13 12.75 21.34
N ALA A 129 34.02 11.77 21.22
CA ALA A 129 34.60 11.36 19.94
C ALA A 129 33.54 10.82 18.96
N LEU A 130 32.58 10.03 19.44
CA LEU A 130 31.47 9.55 18.61
C LEU A 130 30.58 10.71 18.13
N ILE A 131 30.36 11.73 18.97
CA ILE A 131 29.66 12.95 18.54
C ILE A 131 30.43 13.64 17.42
N LYS A 132 31.77 13.66 17.45
CA LYS A 132 32.57 14.32 16.41
C LYS A 132 32.73 13.50 15.14
N SER A 133 32.45 12.20 15.19
CA SER A 133 32.53 11.32 14.02
C SER A 133 31.59 11.77 12.88
N GLU A 134 32.02 11.56 11.64
CA GLU A 134 31.17 11.72 10.45
C GLU A 134 30.44 10.42 10.07
N ASP A 135 30.71 9.33 10.80
CA ASP A 135 30.07 8.04 10.58
C ASP A 135 28.66 7.99 11.21
N LYS A 136 27.71 7.50 10.43
CA LYS A 136 26.30 7.34 10.83
C LYS A 136 26.13 6.21 11.83
N ASP A 137 26.94 5.15 11.71
CA ASP A 137 26.88 4.01 12.63
C ASP A 137 27.36 4.40 14.03
N ASP A 138 28.26 5.39 14.13
CA ASP A 138 28.69 5.97 15.40
C ASP A 138 27.57 6.76 16.08
N TRP A 139 26.80 7.54 15.31
CA TRP A 139 25.66 8.29 15.84
C TRP A 139 24.55 7.35 16.28
N ASN A 140 24.21 6.36 15.46
CA ASN A 140 23.22 5.32 15.79
C ASN A 140 23.62 4.59 17.08
N PHE A 141 24.88 4.16 17.17
CA PHE A 141 25.39 3.49 18.37
C PHE A 141 25.32 4.40 19.60
N LEU A 142 25.71 5.67 19.49
CA LEU A 142 25.69 6.59 20.63
C LEU A 142 24.25 6.82 21.14
N CYS A 143 23.31 7.02 20.21
CA CYS A 143 21.89 7.18 20.52
C CYS A 143 21.31 5.94 21.21
N PHE A 144 21.57 4.76 20.63
CA PHE A 144 21.22 3.47 21.22
C PHE A 144 21.83 3.28 22.61
N TYR A 145 23.12 3.58 22.76
CA TYR A 145 23.84 3.45 24.03
C TYR A 145 23.20 4.33 25.10
N LEU A 146 22.95 5.60 24.80
CA LEU A 146 22.39 6.55 25.75
C LEU A 146 20.99 6.12 26.18
N LYS A 147 20.10 5.78 25.24
CA LYS A 147 18.74 5.29 25.56
C LYS A 147 18.78 4.09 26.51
N ASN A 148 19.63 3.11 26.24
CA ASN A 148 19.64 1.86 26.99
C ASN A 148 20.47 1.92 28.28
N THR A 149 21.29 2.95 28.50
CA THR A 149 22.20 3.00 29.67
C THR A 149 21.91 4.11 30.65
N LEU A 150 21.23 5.19 30.25
CA LEU A 150 20.99 6.37 31.08
C LEU A 150 20.29 6.07 32.41
N GLU A 151 19.41 5.08 32.42
CA GLU A 151 18.64 4.68 33.61
C GLU A 151 19.52 4.01 34.68
N PHE A 152 20.64 3.40 34.29
CA PHE A 152 21.55 2.69 35.20
C PHE A 152 22.56 3.61 35.90
N PHE A 153 22.73 4.84 35.42
CA PHE A 153 23.64 5.82 36.02
C PHE A 153 22.89 6.80 36.93
N SER A 154 23.56 7.27 37.98
CA SER A 154 23.01 8.26 38.93
C SER A 154 24.04 9.33 39.29
N GLY A 155 23.58 10.44 39.88
CA GLY A 155 24.43 11.57 40.29
C GLY A 155 25.08 12.30 39.11
N GLU A 156 26.30 12.79 39.31
CA GLU A 156 27.06 13.59 38.33
C GLU A 156 27.23 12.87 36.98
N ARG A 157 27.41 11.55 36.99
CA ARG A 157 27.56 10.75 35.76
C ARG A 157 26.31 10.80 34.89
N LYS A 158 25.14 10.73 35.51
CA LYS A 158 23.86 10.87 34.81
C LYS A 158 23.74 12.24 34.16
N GLU A 159 24.13 13.30 34.88
CA GLU A 159 24.11 14.67 34.33
C GLU A 159 25.06 14.83 33.15
N HIS A 160 26.25 14.24 33.19
CA HIS A 160 27.18 14.22 32.08
C HIS A 160 26.63 13.49 30.86
N LEU A 161 26.02 12.32 31.04
CA LEU A 161 25.37 11.58 29.96
C LEU A 161 24.17 12.32 29.37
N LEU A 162 23.40 13.05 30.18
CA LEU A 162 22.32 13.91 29.70
C LEU A 162 22.84 15.07 28.85
N LYS A 163 23.99 15.68 29.21
CA LYS A 163 24.65 16.70 28.38
C LYS A 163 25.07 16.12 27.03
N ILE A 164 25.72 14.96 27.04
CA ILE A 164 26.11 14.25 25.81
C ILE A 164 24.89 13.90 24.95
N SER A 165 23.78 13.49 25.58
CA SER A 165 22.51 13.24 24.89
C SER A 165 21.96 14.48 24.21
N LYS A 166 22.07 15.65 24.83
CA LYS A 166 21.67 16.91 24.21
C LYS A 166 22.60 17.29 23.06
N ASP A 167 23.90 17.15 23.25
CA ASP A 167 24.90 17.49 22.24
C ASP A 167 24.73 16.66 20.95
N ILE A 168 24.43 15.35 21.06
CA ILE A 168 24.17 14.53 19.88
C ILE A 168 22.83 14.88 19.21
N GLN A 169 21.80 15.24 19.98
CA GLN A 169 20.53 15.70 19.42
C GLN A 169 20.70 16.99 18.61
N ASP A 170 21.38 17.99 19.20
CA ASP A 170 21.65 19.27 18.53
C ASP A 170 22.47 19.06 17.25
N LYS A 171 23.47 18.15 17.30
CA LYS A 171 24.23 17.77 16.09
C LYS A 171 23.33 17.16 15.02
N LEU A 172 22.50 16.17 15.36
CA LEU A 172 21.68 15.46 14.38
C LEU A 172 20.61 16.37 13.78
N LEU A 173 20.06 17.31 14.54
CA LEU A 173 19.18 18.37 14.05
C LEU A 173 19.90 19.29 13.06
N SER A 174 21.12 19.73 13.38
CA SER A 174 21.95 20.53 12.45
C SER A 174 22.22 19.78 11.15
N VAL A 175 22.64 18.51 11.23
CA VAL A 175 22.90 17.66 10.07
C VAL A 175 21.64 17.50 9.21
N PHE A 176 20.47 17.33 9.85
CA PHE A 176 19.19 17.22 9.14
C PHE A 176 18.85 18.51 8.38
N GLU A 177 18.94 19.67 9.03
CA GLU A 177 18.63 20.97 8.42
C GLU A 177 19.61 21.35 7.30
N GLU A 178 20.91 21.11 7.51
CA GLU A 178 21.92 21.31 6.46
C GLU A 178 21.66 20.40 5.27
N SER A 179 21.37 19.11 5.53
CA SER A 179 21.06 18.13 4.49
C SER A 179 19.77 18.48 3.73
N LYS A 180 18.78 19.07 4.40
CA LYS A 180 17.54 19.57 3.80
C LYS A 180 17.83 20.71 2.83
N LYS A 181 18.66 21.69 3.21
CA LYS A 181 19.07 22.81 2.33
C LYS A 181 19.74 22.34 1.04
N ILE A 182 20.55 21.28 1.11
CA ILE A 182 21.24 20.70 -0.05
C ILE A 182 20.49 19.51 -0.69
N ASN A 183 19.25 19.22 -0.25
CA ASN A 183 18.40 18.11 -0.71
C ASN A 183 19.07 16.71 -0.63
N ASN A 184 19.92 16.47 0.36
CA ASN A 184 20.57 15.17 0.60
C ASN A 184 19.67 14.26 1.46
N LYS A 185 18.75 13.56 0.79
CA LYS A 185 17.78 12.64 1.43
C LYS A 185 18.44 11.52 2.24
N THR A 186 19.62 11.06 1.83
CA THR A 186 20.32 9.96 2.51
C THR A 186 20.82 10.39 3.87
N MET A 187 21.42 11.58 3.98
CA MET A 187 21.88 12.13 5.26
C MET A 187 20.72 12.50 6.17
N MET A 188 19.64 13.08 5.61
CA MET A 188 18.41 13.33 6.35
C MET A 188 17.85 12.05 6.98
N LYS A 189 17.74 10.96 6.18
CA LYS A 189 17.27 9.67 6.68
C LYS A 189 18.19 9.12 7.77
N SER A 190 19.49 9.27 7.63
CA SER A 190 20.47 8.77 8.61
C SER A 190 20.36 9.51 9.95
N ALA A 191 20.16 10.82 9.92
CA ALA A 191 19.93 11.62 11.13
C ALA A 191 18.61 11.25 11.83
N ILE A 192 17.54 11.03 11.05
CA ILE A 192 16.25 10.55 11.57
C ILE A 192 16.39 9.18 12.22
N THR A 193 17.08 8.23 11.57
CA THR A 193 17.26 6.88 12.12
C THR A 193 18.03 6.92 13.44
N ALA A 194 19.06 7.76 13.56
CA ALA A 194 19.79 7.92 14.81
C ALA A 194 18.92 8.54 15.92
N LEU A 195 18.08 9.53 15.60
CA LEU A 195 17.17 10.15 16.58
C LEU A 195 16.01 9.23 17.00
N ASP A 196 15.59 8.31 16.13
CA ASP A 196 14.62 7.25 16.45
C ASP A 196 15.15 6.36 17.58
N GLU A 197 16.44 6.05 17.56
CA GLU A 197 17.10 5.28 18.62
C GLU A 197 17.09 6.00 19.98
N LEU A 198 16.79 7.30 20.05
CA LEU A 198 16.62 8.07 21.30
C LEU A 198 15.14 8.30 21.68
N ASP A 199 14.17 7.74 20.95
CA ASP A 199 12.73 8.04 21.05
C ASP A 199 12.39 9.54 20.82
N ASN A 200 13.29 10.30 20.18
CA ASN A 200 13.13 11.74 19.96
C ASN A 200 12.64 12.11 18.56
N ASN A 201 12.16 11.14 17.80
CA ASN A 201 11.67 11.38 16.44
C ASN A 201 10.40 12.24 16.38
N HIS A 202 9.63 12.30 17.47
CA HIS A 202 8.45 13.16 17.53
C HIS A 202 8.77 14.65 17.39
N THR A 203 9.90 15.13 17.94
CA THR A 203 10.31 16.53 17.82
C THR A 203 10.67 16.87 16.38
N LEU A 204 11.42 16.00 15.70
CA LEU A 204 11.85 16.23 14.33
C LEU A 204 10.69 16.10 13.33
N LEU A 205 9.78 15.14 13.55
CA LEU A 205 8.52 15.05 12.81
C LEU A 205 7.65 16.30 13.02
N GLN A 206 7.55 16.83 14.24
CA GLN A 206 6.82 18.06 14.50
C GLN A 206 7.46 19.26 13.77
N THR A 207 8.77 19.45 13.88
CA THR A 207 9.49 20.52 13.16
C THR A 207 9.32 20.38 11.64
N TYR A 208 9.41 19.16 11.12
CA TYR A 208 9.22 18.89 9.69
C TYR A 208 7.78 19.15 9.22
N ILE A 209 6.77 18.78 10.03
CA ILE A 209 5.36 19.06 9.75
C ILE A 209 5.10 20.58 9.76
N TYR A 210 5.62 21.31 10.76
CA TYR A 210 5.46 22.76 10.83
C TYR A 210 6.18 23.51 9.71
N ASP A 211 7.27 22.94 9.19
CA ASP A 211 8.00 23.48 8.05
C ASP A 211 7.36 23.18 6.68
N MET A 212 6.36 22.29 6.61
CA MET A 212 5.63 22.08 5.36
C MET A 212 4.86 23.35 4.98
N GLU A 213 4.86 23.68 3.68
CA GLU A 213 4.19 24.86 3.11
C GLU A 213 2.71 25.00 3.55
N ILE A 214 2.05 23.89 3.89
CA ILE A 214 0.66 23.84 4.36
C ILE A 214 0.49 24.52 5.74
N PHE A 215 1.51 24.49 6.60
CA PHE A 215 1.48 25.04 7.97
C PHE A 215 2.17 26.40 8.09
N GLN A 216 2.93 26.82 7.07
CA GLN A 216 3.41 28.18 6.98
C GLN A 216 2.22 29.11 6.74
N LYS A 217 1.84 29.86 7.78
CA LYS A 217 0.84 30.93 7.63
C LYS A 217 1.37 31.85 6.53
N ASN A 218 0.63 32.00 5.43
CA ASN A 218 0.93 33.02 4.43
C ASN A 218 0.93 34.38 5.14
N ILE A 219 2.11 34.90 5.45
CA ILE A 219 2.27 36.28 5.87
C ILE A 219 2.18 37.09 4.58
N GLN A 220 0.97 37.57 4.28
CA GLN A 220 0.76 38.71 3.39
C GLN A 220 1.02 40.00 4.16
#